data_AF-A0A4R2BGH8-F1
#
_entry.id   AF-A0A4R2BGH8-F1
#
_cell.length_a   1.000
_cell.length_b   1.000
_cell.length_c   1.000
_cell.angle_alpha   90.00
_cell.angle_beta   90.00
_cell.angle_gamma   90.00
#
_symmetry.space_group_name_H-M   'P 1'
#
loop_
_entity.id
_entity.type
_entity.pdbx_description
1 polymer ?
#
loop_
_entity_poly.entity_id
_entity_poly.type
_entity_poly.pdbx_seq_one_letter_code
_entity_poly.pdbx_strand_id
1 'polypeptide(L)'
;MDALKLGPLIIKYNVLFALGAGIAVYAILKRVTAKDQVFQKQFFDVLINSVLLFIIFYKGSILVFHPDLLQVHLLGALSLNGGVKEGLAGLAAGGMYFFYQYKKKRWLQKDAGRAILYAAVTYITAYWFLQTLFFLVV
;
A
#
# COMPACT_ATOMS: atom_id res chain seq x y z
N MET A 1 -22.31 -8.77 -0.92
CA MET A 1 -22.20 -8.30 0.48
C MET A 1 -20.80 -7.72 0.59
N ASP A 2 -20.64 -6.41 0.37
CA ASP A 2 -19.33 -5.88 -0.08
C ASP A 2 -18.62 -5.04 0.99
N ALA A 3 -19.26 -4.84 2.14
CA ALA A 3 -18.70 -4.10 3.25
C ALA A 3 -19.27 -4.56 4.61
N LEU A 4 -18.41 -4.52 5.62
CA LEU A 4 -18.79 -4.52 7.03
C LEU A 4 -19.30 -3.12 7.39
N LYS A 5 -20.54 -3.05 7.90
CA LYS A 5 -21.11 -1.84 8.47
C LYS A 5 -20.99 -1.91 9.99
N LEU A 6 -20.16 -1.04 10.57
CA LEU A 6 -20.04 -0.83 12.01
C LEU A 6 -20.58 0.58 12.31
N GLY A 7 -21.89 0.69 12.51
CA GLY A 7 -22.56 1.99 12.64
C GLY A 7 -22.39 2.85 11.37
N PRO A 8 -21.87 4.10 11.47
CA PRO A 8 -21.63 4.95 10.30
C PRO A 8 -20.37 4.55 9.48
N LEU A 9 -19.52 3.67 10.01
CA LEU A 9 -18.31 3.21 9.32
C LEU A 9 -18.63 2.07 8.35
N ILE A 10 -18.33 2.29 7.08
CA ILE A 10 -18.46 1.29 6.01
C ILE A 10 -17.05 0.85 5.61
N ILE A 11 -16.64 -0.34 6.05
CA ILE A 11 -15.35 -0.93 5.72
C ILE A 11 -15.55 -1.96 4.61
N LYS A 12 -15.06 -1.65 3.40
CA LYS A 12 -15.11 -2.61 2.28
C LYS A 12 -14.25 -3.83 2.58
N TYR A 13 -14.74 -5.04 2.30
CA TYR A 13 -13.99 -6.27 2.53
C TYR A 13 -12.64 -6.30 1.80
N ASN A 14 -12.56 -5.66 0.62
CA ASN A 14 -11.31 -5.52 -0.14
C ASN A 14 -10.19 -4.83 0.67
N VAL A 15 -10.54 -3.90 1.56
CA VAL A 15 -9.57 -3.21 2.44
C VAL A 15 -9.09 -4.18 3.52
N LEU A 16 -9.97 -5.01 4.07
CA LEU A 16 -9.60 -6.02 5.06
C LEU A 16 -8.66 -7.07 4.46
N PHE A 17 -8.93 -7.54 3.24
CA PHE A 17 -8.05 -8.47 2.53
C PHE A 17 -6.69 -7.83 2.21
N ALA A 18 -6.67 -6.56 1.80
CA ALA A 18 -5.44 -5.83 1.56
C ALA A 18 -4.60 -5.65 2.84
N LEU A 19 -5.24 -5.35 3.97
CA LEU A 19 -4.56 -5.25 5.27
C LEU A 19 -4.00 -6.61 5.71
N GLY A 20 -4.79 -7.68 5.60
CA GLY A 20 -4.35 -9.04 5.92
C GLY A 20 -3.17 -9.49 5.04
N ALA A 21 -3.23 -9.22 3.74
CA ALA A 21 -2.12 -9.48 2.82
C ALA A 21 -0.88 -8.64 3.18
N GLY A 22 -1.05 -7.38 3.58
CA GLY A 22 0.03 -6.52 4.07
C GLY A 22 0.72 -7.08 5.31
N ILE A 23 -0.04 -7.63 6.26
CA ILE A 23 0.51 -8.30 7.46
C ILE A 23 1.31 -9.55 7.05
N ALA A 24 0.79 -10.36 6.13
CA ALA A 24 1.49 -11.54 5.62
C ALA A 24 2.81 -11.16 4.94
N VAL A 25 2.81 -10.11 4.11
CA VAL A 25 4.02 -9.55 3.47
C VAL A 25 5.02 -9.11 4.53
N TYR A 26 4.60 -8.38 5.56
CA TYR A 26 5.47 -7.95 6.65
C TYR A 26 6.14 -9.16 7.32
N ALA A 27 5.38 -10.20 7.67
CA ALA A 27 5.91 -11.40 8.30
C ALA A 27 6.92 -12.14 7.41
N ILE A 28 6.62 -12.32 6.12
CA ILE A 28 7.52 -12.99 5.18
C ILE A 28 8.78 -12.17 4.94
N LEU A 29 8.66 -10.87 4.69
CA LEU A 29 9.81 -9.99 4.52
C LEU A 29 10.70 -10.00 5.75
N LYS A 30 10.11 -9.97 6.96
CA LYS A 30 10.86 -10.04 8.21
C LYS A 30 11.69 -11.31 8.30
N ARG A 31 11.17 -12.44 7.81
CA ARG A 31 11.88 -13.72 7.79
C ARG A 31 12.94 -13.79 6.68
N VAL A 32 12.62 -13.33 5.47
CA VAL A 32 13.53 -13.41 4.30
C VAL A 32 14.74 -12.48 4.45
N THR A 33 14.54 -11.32 5.07
CA THR A 33 15.59 -10.31 5.28
C THR A 33 16.35 -10.46 6.59
N ALA A 34 16.02 -11.46 7.42
CA ALA A 34 16.59 -11.63 8.76
C ALA A 34 18.11 -11.81 8.79
N LYS A 35 18.72 -12.21 7.66
CA LYS A 35 20.18 -12.38 7.54
C LYS A 35 20.95 -11.07 7.58
N ASP A 36 20.34 -9.97 7.15
CA ASP A 36 20.93 -8.63 7.18
C ASP A 36 19.96 -7.67 7.86
N GLN A 37 20.16 -7.49 9.17
CA GLN A 37 19.30 -6.63 9.99
C GLN A 37 19.40 -5.14 9.60
N VAL A 38 20.53 -4.71 9.04
CA VAL A 38 20.72 -3.32 8.61
C VAL A 38 19.91 -3.06 7.34
N PHE A 39 20.03 -3.94 6.34
CA PHE A 39 19.20 -3.90 5.15
C PHE A 39 17.72 -4.00 5.51
N GLN A 40 17.34 -4.96 6.36
CA GLN A 40 15.97 -5.16 6.82
C GLN A 40 15.36 -3.87 7.38
N LYS A 41 16.02 -3.23 8.35
CA LYS A 41 15.52 -2.01 8.99
C LYS A 41 15.36 -0.89 7.97
N GLN A 42 16.39 -0.64 7.15
CA GLN A 42 16.33 0.38 6.12
C GLN A 42 15.25 0.12 5.08
N PHE A 43 15.07 -1.13 4.66
CA PHE A 43 14.08 -1.53 3.68
C PHE A 43 12.67 -1.29 4.21
N PHE A 44 12.38 -1.69 5.45
CA PHE A 44 11.09 -1.43 6.07
C PHE A 44 10.81 0.07 6.26
N ASP A 45 11.80 0.85 6.71
CA ASP A 45 11.64 2.31 6.85
C ASP A 45 11.30 2.95 5.50
N VAL A 46 12.02 2.57 4.44
CA VAL A 46 11.77 3.08 3.09
C VAL A 46 10.41 2.60 2.56
N LEU A 47 10.03 1.35 2.79
CA LEU A 47 8.75 0.79 2.36
C LEU A 47 7.58 1.52 3.01
N ILE A 48 7.62 1.69 4.34
CA ILE A 48 6.58 2.42 5.09
C ILE A 48 6.48 3.86 4.60
N ASN A 49 7.62 4.55 4.45
CA ASN A 49 7.63 5.93 3.94
C ASN A 49 7.09 6.01 2.51
N SER A 50 7.37 5.02 1.66
CA SER A 50 6.83 4.96 0.29
C SER A 50 5.31 4.78 0.29
N VAL A 51 4.79 3.94 1.20
CA VAL A 51 3.33 3.74 1.37
C VAL A 51 2.67 5.00 1.93
N LEU A 52 3.29 5.68 2.89
CA LEU A 52 2.77 6.94 3.42
C LEU A 52 2.74 8.03 2.33
N LEU A 53 3.80 8.14 1.53
CA LEU A 53 3.82 9.05 0.38
C LEU A 53 2.75 8.68 -0.65
N PHE A 54 2.55 7.39 -0.93
CA PHE A 54 1.44 6.94 -1.76
C PHE A 54 0.11 7.44 -1.22
N ILE A 55 -0.19 7.27 0.07
CA ILE A 55 -1.45 7.69 0.68
C ILE A 55 -1.63 9.21 0.61
N ILE A 56 -0.59 9.97 0.96
CA ILE A 56 -0.61 11.43 0.98
C ILE A 56 -0.83 11.98 -0.44
N PHE A 57 -0.08 11.48 -1.43
CA PHE A 57 -0.23 11.93 -2.81
C PHE A 57 -1.51 11.42 -3.46
N TYR A 58 -1.97 10.21 -3.14
CA TYR A 58 -3.27 9.71 -3.58
C TYR A 58 -4.38 10.66 -3.10
N LYS A 59 -4.45 10.96 -1.80
CA LYS A 59 -5.45 11.87 -1.25
C LYS A 59 -5.27 13.31 -1.71
N GLY A 60 -4.04 13.81 -1.78
CA GLY A 60 -3.74 15.17 -2.25
C GLY A 60 -4.07 15.36 -3.73
N SER A 61 -3.85 14.34 -4.56
CA SER A 61 -4.14 14.41 -5.99
C SER A 61 -5.64 14.50 -6.30
N ILE A 62 -6.52 14.06 -5.38
CA ILE A 62 -7.97 14.30 -5.51
C ILE A 62 -8.25 15.80 -5.62
N LEU A 63 -7.58 16.63 -4.82
CA LEU A 63 -7.74 18.09 -4.85
C LEU A 63 -7.21 18.71 -6.15
N VAL A 64 -6.18 18.10 -6.76
CA VAL A 64 -5.57 18.57 -8.01
C VAL A 64 -6.43 18.19 -9.21
N PHE A 65 -6.98 16.97 -9.23
CA PHE A 65 -7.76 16.44 -10.35
C PHE A 65 -9.25 16.79 -10.29
N HIS A 66 -9.77 17.14 -9.12
CA HIS A 66 -11.15 17.60 -8.89
C HIS A 66 -11.13 18.96 -8.18
N PRO A 67 -10.69 20.04 -8.86
CA PRO A 67 -10.57 21.36 -8.27
C PRO A 67 -11.93 21.96 -7.87
N ASP A 68 -13.03 21.45 -8.40
CA ASP A 68 -14.40 21.77 -8.03
C ASP A 68 -14.69 21.43 -6.54
N LEU A 69 -14.04 20.41 -5.99
CA LEU A 69 -14.20 20.02 -4.58
C LEU A 69 -13.51 20.96 -3.58
N LEU A 70 -12.51 21.74 -4.03
CA LEU A 70 -11.80 22.70 -3.17
C LEU A 70 -12.70 23.85 -2.70
N GLN A 71 -13.68 24.23 -3.50
CA GLN A 71 -14.53 25.39 -3.23
C GLN A 71 -15.82 25.05 -2.50
N VAL A 72 -16.36 23.84 -2.70
CA VAL A 72 -17.72 23.49 -2.24
C VAL A 72 -17.72 22.54 -1.04
N HIS A 73 -16.80 21.58 -0.96
CA HIS A 73 -16.77 20.59 0.13
C HIS A 73 -15.34 20.03 0.38
N LEU A 74 -14.49 20.82 1.05
CA LEU A 74 -13.12 20.41 1.42
C LEU A 74 -13.08 19.12 2.28
N LEU A 75 -14.05 18.97 3.19
CA LEU A 75 -14.23 17.75 3.99
C LEU A 75 -14.74 16.56 3.15
N GLY A 76 -15.48 16.85 2.07
CA GLY A 76 -15.91 15.86 1.07
C GLY A 76 -14.73 15.28 0.30
N ALA A 77 -13.77 16.12 -0.09
CA ALA A 77 -12.56 15.68 -0.78
C ALA A 77 -11.72 14.66 0.02
N LEU A 78 -11.66 14.81 1.35
CA LEU A 78 -10.96 13.87 2.23
C LEU A 78 -11.68 12.51 2.35
N SER A 79 -13.00 12.51 2.23
CA SER A 79 -13.86 11.33 2.37
C SER A 79 -14.08 10.57 1.06
N LEU A 80 -13.76 11.18 -0.08
CA LEU A 80 -13.83 10.53 -1.39
C LEU A 80 -12.74 9.47 -1.56
N ASN A 81 -13.13 8.36 -2.19
CA ASN A 81 -12.19 7.40 -2.76
C ASN A 81 -11.83 7.90 -4.16
N GLY A 82 -10.58 8.32 -4.34
CA GLY A 82 -10.05 8.73 -5.64
C GLY A 82 -10.09 7.59 -6.66
N GLY A 83 -10.14 7.95 -7.93
CA GLY A 83 -10.12 7.02 -9.05
C GLY A 83 -8.72 6.51 -9.41
N VAL A 84 -8.62 5.98 -10.64
CA VAL A 84 -7.37 5.39 -11.17
C VAL A 84 -6.26 6.44 -11.32
N LYS A 85 -6.61 7.69 -11.69
CA LYS A 85 -5.64 8.77 -11.93
C LYS A 85 -4.89 9.15 -10.64
N GLU A 86 -5.63 9.25 -9.54
CA GLU A 86 -5.12 9.52 -8.22
C GLU A 86 -4.26 8.37 -7.71
N GLY A 87 -4.69 7.13 -7.98
CA GLY A 87 -3.91 5.93 -7.70
C GLY A 87 -2.55 5.93 -8.40
N LEU A 88 -2.52 6.33 -9.68
CA LEU A 88 -1.28 6.48 -10.45
C LEU A 88 -0.37 7.58 -9.89
N ALA A 89 -0.94 8.72 -9.47
CA ALA A 89 -0.17 9.81 -8.85
C ALA A 89 0.48 9.36 -7.52
N GLY A 90 -0.28 8.67 -6.67
CA GLY A 90 0.25 8.05 -5.45
C GLY A 90 1.36 7.04 -5.76
N LEU A 91 1.16 6.17 -6.75
CA LEU A 91 2.15 5.16 -7.16
C LEU A 91 3.43 5.81 -7.67
N ALA A 92 3.31 6.87 -8.48
CA ALA A 92 4.46 7.61 -8.97
C ALA A 92 5.25 8.22 -7.81
N ALA A 93 4.59 8.89 -6.87
CA ALA A 93 5.26 9.51 -5.72
C ALA A 93 5.97 8.48 -4.82
N GLY A 94 5.25 7.42 -4.41
CA GLY A 94 5.82 6.35 -3.59
C GLY A 94 6.94 5.59 -4.29
N GLY A 95 6.74 5.27 -5.58
CA GLY A 95 7.73 4.57 -6.41
C GLY A 95 8.99 5.39 -6.66
N MET A 96 8.87 6.69 -6.95
CA MET A 96 10.01 7.60 -7.11
C MET A 96 10.82 7.69 -5.81
N TYR A 97 10.15 7.83 -4.66
CA TYR A 97 10.83 7.85 -3.37
C TYR A 97 11.57 6.54 -3.09
N PHE A 98 10.92 5.40 -3.31
CA PHE A 98 11.53 4.09 -3.14
C PHE A 98 12.77 3.94 -4.04
N PHE A 99 12.65 4.29 -5.32
CA PHE A 99 13.74 4.20 -6.29
C PHE A 99 14.90 5.13 -5.95
N TYR A 100 14.60 6.34 -5.49
CA TYR A 100 15.61 7.28 -5.01
C TYR A 100 16.38 6.70 -3.81
N GLN A 101 15.68 6.12 -2.83
CA GLN A 101 16.32 5.51 -1.67
C GLN A 101 17.09 4.24 -2.01
N TYR A 102 16.59 3.43 -2.94
CA TYR A 102 17.31 2.28 -3.47
C TYR A 102 18.69 2.68 -4.02
N LYS A 103 18.76 3.75 -4.83
CA LYS A 103 20.02 4.30 -5.33
C LYS A 103 20.89 4.88 -4.22
N LYS A 104 20.29 5.65 -3.30
CA LYS A 104 21.01 6.35 -2.22
C LYS A 104 21.65 5.39 -1.23
N LYS A 105 20.96 4.31 -0.86
CA LYS A 105 21.40 3.32 0.14
C LYS A 105 22.31 2.23 -0.44
N ARG A 106 22.53 2.22 -1.76
CA ARG A 106 23.39 1.26 -2.49
C ARG A 106 23.09 -0.19 -2.11
N TRP A 107 21.81 -0.53 -1.99
CA TRP A 107 21.42 -1.91 -1.68
C TRP A 107 21.91 -2.87 -2.75
N LEU A 108 22.31 -4.07 -2.33
CA LEU A 108 22.61 -5.15 -3.25
C LEU A 108 21.37 -5.44 -4.08
N GLN A 109 21.50 -5.37 -5.41
CA GLN A 109 20.38 -5.53 -6.33
C GLN A 109 19.67 -6.88 -6.12
N LYS A 110 20.44 -7.91 -5.75
CA LYS A 110 19.94 -9.25 -5.45
C LYS A 110 19.01 -9.25 -4.23
N ASP A 111 19.36 -8.55 -3.16
CA ASP A 111 18.59 -8.55 -1.92
C ASP A 111 17.34 -7.68 -2.03
N ALA A 112 17.45 -6.50 -2.63
CA ALA A 112 16.30 -5.63 -2.90
C ALA A 112 15.33 -6.27 -3.91
N GLY A 113 15.83 -6.82 -5.02
CA GLY A 113 15.00 -7.50 -6.01
C GLY A 113 14.30 -8.73 -5.44
N ARG A 114 15.02 -9.53 -4.63
CA ARG A 114 14.42 -10.65 -3.90
C ARG A 114 13.34 -10.16 -2.94
N ALA A 115 13.60 -9.16 -2.12
CA ALA A 115 12.60 -8.63 -1.18
C ALA A 115 11.33 -8.15 -1.90
N ILE A 116 11.47 -7.38 -2.97
CA ILE A 116 10.34 -6.89 -3.77
C ILE A 116 9.55 -8.05 -4.39
N LEU A 117 10.23 -9.05 -4.96
CA LEU A 117 9.59 -10.21 -5.56
C LEU A 117 8.81 -11.02 -4.51
N TYR A 118 9.42 -11.29 -3.36
CA TYR A 118 8.74 -11.98 -2.26
C TYR A 118 7.56 -11.16 -1.74
N ALA A 119 7.67 -9.84 -1.63
CA ALA A 119 6.57 -8.97 -1.25
C ALA A 119 5.40 -9.05 -2.24
N ALA A 120 5.67 -8.94 -3.55
CA ALA A 120 4.64 -8.99 -4.59
C ALA A 120 3.93 -10.35 -4.63
N VAL A 121 4.71 -11.45 -4.67
CA VAL A 121 4.15 -12.81 -4.73
C VAL A 121 3.36 -13.12 -3.46
N THR A 122 3.89 -12.77 -2.28
CA THR A 122 3.18 -12.98 -1.01
C THR A 122 1.91 -12.16 -0.94
N TYR A 123 1.95 -10.88 -1.37
CA TYR A 123 0.78 -10.02 -1.36
C TYR A 123 -0.34 -10.59 -2.23
N ILE A 124 -0.04 -10.92 -3.49
CA ILE A 124 -1.01 -11.48 -4.44
C ILE A 124 -1.58 -12.78 -3.87
N THR A 125 -0.72 -13.72 -3.46
CA THR A 125 -1.15 -15.03 -2.95
C THR A 125 -2.01 -14.88 -1.70
N ALA A 126 -1.59 -14.07 -0.73
CA ALA A 126 -2.33 -13.86 0.51
C ALA A 126 -3.66 -13.14 0.27
N TYR A 127 -3.69 -12.14 -0.61
CA TYR A 127 -4.90 -11.42 -0.97
C TYR A 127 -5.95 -12.37 -1.57
N TRP A 128 -5.56 -13.13 -2.60
CA TRP A 128 -6.45 -14.09 -3.24
C TRP A 128 -6.89 -15.22 -2.30
N PHE A 129 -5.98 -15.71 -1.45
CA PHE A 129 -6.29 -16.72 -0.45
C PHE A 129 -7.33 -16.23 0.56
N LEU A 130 -7.14 -15.03 1.13
CA LEU A 130 -8.09 -14.42 2.06
C LEU A 130 -9.45 -14.16 1.40
N GLN A 131 -9.44 -13.69 0.16
CA GLN A 131 -10.67 -13.46 -0.61
C GLN A 131 -11.42 -14.78 -0.87
N THR A 132 -10.71 -15.84 -1.27
CA THR A 132 -11.29 -17.15 -1.55
C THR A 132 -11.83 -17.81 -0.27
N LEU A 133 -11.07 -17.75 0.83
CA LEU A 133 -11.53 -18.24 2.13
C LEU A 133 -12.79 -17.51 2.59
N PHE A 134 -12.85 -16.19 2.44
CA PHE A 134 -14.03 -15.43 2.81
C PHE A 134 -15.25 -15.85 1.99
N PHE A 135 -15.08 -16.07 0.68
CA PHE A 135 -16.15 -16.55 -0.19
C PHE A 135 -16.59 -17.99 0.08
N LEU A 136 -15.73 -18.84 0.64
CA LEU A 136 -16.10 -20.21 1.01
C LEU A 136 -16.83 -20.30 2.35
N VAL A 137 -16.62 -19.32 3.24
CA VAL A 137 -17.20 -19.29 4.59
C VAL A 137 -18.55 -18.55 4.62
N VAL A 138 -18.79 -17.65 3.67
CA VAL A 138 -20.01 -16.83 3.55
C VAL A 138 -20.87 -17.33 2.40
#